data_AF-A0A9E6JVR3-F1
#
_entry.id   AF-A0A9E6JVR3-F1
#
_cell.length_a   1.000
_cell.length_b   1.000
_cell.length_c   1.000
_cell.angle_alpha   90.00
_cell.angle_beta   90.00
_cell.angle_gamma   90.00
#
_symmetry.space_group_name_H-M   'P 1'
#
loop_
_entity.id
_entity.type
_entity.pdbx_description
1 polymer ?
#
loop_
_entity_poly.entity_id
_entity_poly.type
_entity_poly.pdbx_seq_one_letter_code
_entity_poly.pdbx_strand_id
1 'polypeptide(L)'
;MMRSIYILIIFLFFSLRIIAQVNLVPNPGFENFIPGDTFCNAGPIIGTPPWLSPTGASPNCFKECCWNQGWAIPQNTFGFQYTHNGIGYAGFGVYSLP
;
A
#
# COMPACT_ATOMS: atom_id res chain seq x y z
N MET A 1 -9.72 -33.55 -35.66
CA MET A 1 -8.85 -32.36 -35.80
C MET A 1 -9.64 -31.04 -35.63
N MET A 2 -10.70 -30.79 -36.41
CA MET A 2 -11.46 -29.53 -36.33
C MET A 2 -12.20 -29.32 -34.99
N ARG A 3 -12.78 -30.38 -34.39
CA ARG A 3 -13.47 -30.32 -33.08
C ARG A 3 -12.57 -29.80 -31.95
N SER A 4 -11.29 -30.19 -31.95
CA SER A 4 -10.31 -29.76 -30.93
C SER A 4 -9.96 -28.28 -31.06
N ILE A 5 -9.95 -27.75 -32.29
CA ILE A 5 -9.69 -26.32 -32.57
C ILE A 5 -10.82 -25.45 -32.03
N TYR A 6 -12.09 -25.85 -32.24
CA TYR A 6 -13.23 -25.11 -31.70
C TYR A 6 -13.22 -25.05 -30.17
N ILE A 7 -12.88 -26.16 -29.50
CA ILE A 7 -12.73 -26.21 -28.05
C ILE A 7 -11.62 -25.27 -27.57
N LEU A 8 -10.46 -25.27 -28.24
CA LEU A 8 -9.34 -24.40 -27.91
C LEU A 8 -9.69 -22.91 -28.06
N ILE A 9 -10.39 -22.55 -29.13
CA ILE A 9 -10.84 -21.17 -29.38
C ILE A 9 -11.80 -20.71 -28.27
N ILE A 10 -12.75 -21.57 -27.88
CA ILE A 10 -13.67 -21.29 -26.77
C ILE A 10 -12.89 -21.03 -25.48
N PHE A 11 -11.93 -21.88 -25.11
CA PHE A 11 -11.11 -21.68 -23.92
C PHE A 11 -10.26 -20.40 -23.97
N LEU A 12 -9.72 -20.04 -25.14
CA LEU A 12 -9.00 -18.80 -25.34
C LEU A 12 -9.88 -17.57 -25.08
N PHE A 13 -11.10 -17.55 -25.60
CA PHE A 13 -12.06 -16.45 -25.33
C PHE A 13 -12.41 -16.32 -23.83
N PHE A 14 -12.50 -17.43 -23.09
CA PHE A 14 -12.73 -17.39 -21.64
C PHE A 14 -11.49 -16.97 -20.83
N SER A 15 -10.27 -17.26 -21.31
CA SER A 15 -9.02 -16.84 -20.65
C SER A 15 -8.76 -15.33 -20.69
N LEU A 16 -9.34 -14.61 -21.66
CA LEU A 16 -9.22 -13.14 -21.77
C LEU A 16 -9.94 -12.37 -20.65
N ARG A 17 -10.67 -13.07 -19.79
CA ARG A 17 -11.44 -12.52 -18.65
C ARG A 17 -10.92 -13.00 -17.30
N ILE A 18 -9.68 -13.48 -17.21
CA ILE A 18 -9.05 -13.72 -15.92
C ILE A 18 -8.62 -12.37 -15.37
N ILE A 19 -9.45 -11.77 -14.52
CA ILE A 19 -9.02 -10.66 -13.67
C ILE A 19 -7.98 -11.26 -12.74
N ALA A 20 -6.70 -10.93 -12.94
CA ALA A 20 -5.64 -11.27 -11.99
C ALA A 20 -6.10 -10.86 -10.58
N GLN A 21 -5.73 -11.64 -9.56
CA GLN A 21 -6.13 -11.45 -8.17
C GLN A 21 -6.24 -9.96 -7.82
N VAL A 22 -7.46 -9.48 -7.60
CA VAL A 22 -7.63 -8.20 -6.90
C VAL A 22 -7.00 -8.43 -5.54
N ASN A 23 -6.03 -7.58 -5.16
CA ASN A 23 -5.48 -7.68 -3.82
C ASN A 23 -6.64 -7.60 -2.84
N LEU A 24 -6.89 -8.71 -2.14
CA LEU A 24 -8.03 -8.84 -1.23
C LEU A 24 -7.90 -7.89 -0.04
N VAL A 25 -6.69 -7.41 0.21
CA VAL A 25 -6.40 -6.38 1.20
C VAL A 25 -6.71 -5.02 0.56
N PRO A 26 -7.70 -4.26 1.07
CA PRO A 26 -7.95 -2.92 0.58
C PRO A 26 -6.76 -2.01 0.90
N ASN A 27 -6.42 -1.11 -0.03
CA ASN A 27 -5.29 -0.17 0.09
C ASN A 27 -3.96 -0.85 0.48
N PRO A 28 -3.50 -1.90 -0.24
CA PRO A 28 -2.36 -2.70 0.18
C PRO A 28 -1.01 -1.96 0.08
N GLY A 29 -0.95 -0.89 -0.69
CA GLY A 29 0.23 -0.05 -0.88
C GLY A 29 0.26 1.18 0.01
N PHE A 30 -0.76 1.44 0.84
CA PHE A 30 -0.85 2.65 1.66
C PHE A 30 -0.90 3.95 0.84
N GLU A 31 -1.50 3.88 -0.35
CA GLU A 31 -1.57 4.98 -1.32
C GLU A 31 -2.85 5.81 -1.18
N ASN A 32 -3.89 5.24 -0.57
CA ASN A 32 -5.12 5.97 -0.31
C ASN A 32 -5.01 6.70 1.02
N PHE A 33 -4.94 8.03 0.97
CA PHE A 33 -4.86 8.90 2.12
C PHE A 33 -6.17 9.64 2.39
N ILE A 34 -6.40 10.01 3.65
CA ILE A 34 -7.49 10.93 3.99
C ILE A 34 -7.22 12.30 3.34
N PRO A 35 -8.16 12.86 2.56
CA PRO A 35 -8.00 14.17 1.96
C PRO A 35 -7.75 15.25 3.02
N GLY A 36 -6.71 16.08 2.80
CA GLY A 36 -6.35 17.16 3.73
C GLY A 36 -5.31 16.79 4.80
N ASP A 37 -4.88 15.52 4.88
CA ASP A 37 -3.72 15.13 5.70
C ASP A 37 -2.39 15.46 4.98
N THR A 38 -2.25 16.64 4.40
CA THR A 38 -1.02 17.05 3.70
C THR A 38 0.18 17.20 4.64
N PHE A 39 -0.07 17.32 5.94
CA PHE A 39 0.98 17.55 6.94
C PHE A 39 1.59 16.27 7.49
N CYS A 40 1.01 15.09 7.21
CA CYS A 40 1.29 13.86 7.95
C CYS A 40 1.29 14.13 9.46
N ASN A 41 0.33 14.92 9.94
CA ASN A 41 0.46 15.60 11.23
C ASN A 41 0.58 14.63 12.41
N ALA A 42 0.32 13.35 12.20
CA ALA A 42 0.45 12.36 13.26
C ALA A 42 1.42 11.21 12.91
N GLY A 43 1.96 11.16 11.68
CA GLY A 43 2.65 9.98 11.17
C GLY A 43 1.92 8.63 11.33
N PRO A 44 0.61 8.45 11.63
CA PRO A 44 0.07 7.15 12.02
C PRO A 44 -0.61 6.48 10.83
N ILE A 45 -0.75 5.17 10.92
CA ILE A 45 -1.45 4.34 9.93
C ILE A 45 -2.92 4.77 9.69
N ILE A 46 -3.52 5.53 10.61
CA ILE A 46 -4.91 5.99 10.54
C ILE A 46 -5.14 6.95 9.36
N GLY A 47 -4.08 7.63 8.88
CA GLY A 47 -4.15 8.47 7.67
C GLY A 47 -4.39 7.67 6.39
N THR A 48 -4.30 6.34 6.43
CA THR A 48 -4.44 5.44 5.27
C THR A 48 -5.58 4.44 5.45
N PRO A 49 -6.85 4.82 5.22
CA PRO A 49 -7.97 3.88 5.36
C PRO A 49 -7.83 2.68 4.40
N PRO A 50 -8.31 1.48 4.80
CA PRO A 50 -9.00 1.16 6.05
C PRO A 50 -8.05 0.71 7.18
N TRP A 51 -6.75 1.00 7.10
CA TRP A 51 -5.79 0.52 8.08
C TRP A 51 -6.00 1.15 9.46
N LEU A 52 -5.74 0.35 10.50
CA LEU A 52 -6.00 0.68 11.90
C LEU A 52 -4.72 0.46 12.71
N SER A 53 -4.52 1.23 13.78
CA SER A 53 -3.50 0.88 14.78
C SER A 53 -4.12 -0.06 15.83
N PRO A 54 -3.69 -1.32 15.93
CA PRO A 54 -4.26 -2.27 16.88
C PRO A 54 -3.87 -1.98 18.34
N THR A 55 -2.70 -1.37 18.57
CA THR A 55 -2.12 -1.18 19.91
C THR A 55 -2.22 0.25 20.42
N GLY A 56 -2.68 1.20 19.60
CA GLY A 56 -2.65 2.62 19.93
C GLY A 56 -1.24 3.23 19.97
N ALA A 57 -0.18 2.40 20.01
CA ALA A 57 1.15 2.79 19.54
C ALA A 57 1.04 3.20 18.07
N SER A 58 2.01 3.95 17.57
CA SER A 58 1.97 4.51 16.22
C SER A 58 2.69 3.59 15.23
N PRO A 59 2.03 2.58 14.60
CA PRO A 59 2.47 2.15 13.28
C PRO A 59 2.36 3.36 12.36
N ASN A 60 3.40 3.58 11.58
CA ASN A 60 3.60 4.82 10.89
C ASN A 60 3.32 4.70 9.40
N CYS A 61 2.71 5.73 8.83
CA CYS A 61 2.61 5.86 7.39
C CYS A 61 3.56 6.96 6.93
N PHE A 62 4.34 6.66 5.90
CA PHE A 62 5.32 7.55 5.30
C PHE A 62 4.93 7.86 3.85
N LYS A 63 5.13 9.09 3.39
CA LYS A 63 4.79 9.51 2.02
C LYS A 63 5.64 10.64 1.46
N GLU A 64 5.71 10.75 0.14
CA GLU A 64 6.58 11.73 -0.55
C GLU A 64 6.17 13.18 -0.26
N CYS A 65 4.87 13.47 -0.18
CA CYS A 65 4.34 14.82 0.00
C CYS A 65 4.27 15.27 1.48
N CYS A 66 5.12 14.70 2.33
CA CYS A 66 5.13 14.97 3.75
C CYS A 66 5.98 16.19 4.11
N TRP A 67 5.39 17.20 4.77
CA TRP A 67 6.16 18.36 5.26
C TRP A 67 7.10 17.98 6.41
N ASN A 68 6.64 17.10 7.31
CA ASN A 68 7.46 16.63 8.42
C ASN A 68 8.50 15.63 7.90
N GLN A 69 9.77 16.04 7.90
CA GLN A 69 10.89 15.22 7.44
C GLN A 69 11.06 13.92 8.25
N GLY A 70 10.54 13.84 9.48
CA GLY A 70 10.54 12.62 10.27
C GLY A 70 9.59 11.53 9.76
N TRP A 71 8.67 11.89 8.84
CA TRP A 71 7.67 11.00 8.23
C TRP A 71 7.71 11.03 6.69
N ALA A 72 8.64 11.79 6.12
CA ALA A 72 8.84 11.88 4.68
C ALA A 72 9.56 10.63 4.13
N ILE A 73 9.56 10.48 2.82
CA ILE A 73 10.36 9.47 2.12
C ILE A 73 11.14 10.14 1.00
N PRO A 74 12.31 9.59 0.61
CA PRO A 74 12.87 8.32 1.07
C PRO A 74 13.48 8.35 2.49
N GLN A 75 13.76 9.52 3.06
CA GLN A 75 14.39 9.65 4.36
C GLN A 75 13.40 10.07 5.46
N ASN A 76 13.39 9.32 6.57
CA ASN A 76 12.62 9.59 7.79
C ASN A 76 13.43 9.31 9.06
N THR A 77 12.81 9.47 10.23
CA THR A 77 13.42 9.21 11.54
C THR A 77 13.95 7.77 11.71
N PHE A 78 13.42 6.82 10.95
CA PHE A 78 13.79 5.40 11.05
C PHE A 78 14.86 4.98 10.04
N GLY A 79 15.15 5.80 9.04
CA GLY A 79 16.21 5.54 8.07
C GLY A 79 15.89 6.05 6.67
N PHE A 80 16.49 5.38 5.68
CA PHE A 80 16.34 5.71 4.26
C PHE A 80 15.79 4.49 3.50
N GLN A 81 14.63 4.66 2.87
CA GLN A 81 13.99 3.64 2.06
C GLN A 81 13.08 4.26 0.99
N TYR A 82 13.30 3.85 -0.27
CA TYR A 82 12.38 4.15 -1.37
C TYR A 82 11.09 3.33 -1.27
N THR A 83 10.01 3.82 -1.87
CA THR A 83 8.77 3.07 -2.02
C THR A 83 8.98 1.86 -2.91
N HIS A 84 8.28 0.76 -2.61
CA HIS A 84 8.24 -0.37 -3.53
C HIS A 84 7.47 0.00 -4.81
N ASN A 85 6.37 0.74 -4.65
CA ASN A 85 5.54 1.31 -5.69
C ASN A 85 4.80 2.52 -5.09
N GLY A 86 4.30 3.42 -5.93
CA GLY A 86 3.51 4.57 -5.50
C GLY A 86 4.31 5.57 -4.66
N ILE A 87 3.59 6.31 -3.82
CA ILE A 87 4.09 7.48 -3.09
C ILE A 87 4.06 7.28 -1.57
N GLY A 88 3.79 6.08 -1.07
CA GLY A 88 3.81 5.81 0.37
C GLY A 88 4.12 4.36 0.77
N TYR A 89 4.37 4.17 2.05
CA TYR A 89 4.43 2.85 2.69
C TYR A 89 4.14 2.95 4.19
N ALA A 90 3.89 1.82 4.82
CA ALA A 90 3.79 1.72 6.27
C ALA A 90 5.05 1.12 6.91
N GLY A 91 5.34 1.52 8.14
CA GLY A 91 6.34 0.91 9.00
C GLY A 91 5.82 0.78 10.43
N PHE A 92 6.50 -0.02 11.25
CA PHE A 92 6.19 -0.15 12.66
C PHE A 92 7.47 -0.42 13.45
N GLY A 93 7.57 0.20 14.64
CA GLY A 93 8.60 -0.13 15.60
C GLY A 93 8.24 -1.38 16.38
N VAL A 94 9.17 -2.31 16.52
CA VAL A 94 8.99 -3.52 17.34
C VAL A 94 9.48 -3.31 18.78
N TYR A 95 10.54 -2.53 18.94
CA TYR A 95 11.12 -2.18 20.23
C TYR A 95 11.61 -0.73 20.20
N SER A 96 11.53 -0.05 21.33
CA SER A 96 12.21 1.22 21.57
C SER A 96 12.97 1.08 22.89
N LEU A 97 14.22 1.53 22.90
CA LEU A 97 14.93 1.68 24.17
C LEU A 97 14.36 2.91 24.90
N PRO A 98 14.24 2.86 26.24
CA PRO A 98 13.79 3.99 27.04
C PRO A 98 14.77 5.19 26.95
#